data_AF-A0A6P1J4E9-F1
#
_entry.id   AF-A0A6P1J4E9-F1
#
_cell.length_a   1.000
_cell.length_b   1.000
_cell.length_c   1.000
_cell.angle_alpha   90.00
_cell.angle_beta   90.00
_cell.angle_gamma   90.00
#
_symmetry.space_group_name_H-M   'P 1'
#
loop_
_entity.id
_entity.type
_entity.pdbx_description
1 polymer ?
#
loop_
_entity_poly.entity_id
_entity_poly.type
_entity_poly.pdbx_seq_one_letter_code
_entity_poly.pdbx_strand_id
1 'polypeptide(L)'
;MIKIIQGGGRLMLVLVGILMSASVGAQTAGDIVENRVAFNTPSNKSVFAEVPLPPGKWEVLRTSVFPGKGYAAVEFRDVQLAQLDGNQLKSVLDITMKVNGINNVEYKWDLCKTTPILAKDDFGTSLYKQKCLSLRPVWFWQQDHKVSKELLALMATKSIQHDDKALMLEYERYGDMGYYLQVRQYLFPETYGMDNPAITEMKDSPWHPTRIDADPARRNFADALFKYGLSITPSYDKAYFRRESPPLPAFVAP
;
A
#
# COMPACT_ATOMS: atom_id res chain seq x y z
N MET A 1 9.87 -44.60 58.46
CA MET A 1 9.60 -43.26 57.91
C MET A 1 10.75 -42.93 56.95
N ILE A 2 10.55 -43.11 55.64
CA ILE A 2 11.27 -42.48 54.52
C ILE A 2 10.33 -42.64 53.32
N LYS A 3 9.94 -41.50 52.74
CA LYS A 3 9.02 -41.34 51.62
C LYS A 3 9.77 -41.65 50.32
N ILE A 4 9.31 -42.60 49.52
CA ILE A 4 9.77 -42.78 48.14
C ILE A 4 8.87 -41.92 47.24
N ILE A 5 9.41 -40.83 46.71
CA ILE A 5 8.75 -39.99 45.70
C ILE A 5 9.16 -40.53 44.33
N GLN A 6 8.20 -41.10 43.60
CA GLN A 6 8.36 -41.47 42.20
C GLN A 6 8.48 -40.21 41.34
N GLY A 7 9.68 -39.94 40.84
CA GLY A 7 9.94 -38.88 39.86
C GLY A 7 9.50 -39.32 38.46
N GLY A 8 8.32 -38.87 38.04
CA GLY A 8 7.86 -38.96 36.66
C GLY A 8 8.57 -37.92 35.80
N GLY A 9 9.65 -38.33 35.13
CA GLY A 9 10.33 -37.53 34.11
C GLY A 9 9.45 -37.38 32.87
N ARG A 10 8.69 -36.28 32.79
CA ARG A 10 8.10 -35.84 31.52
C ARG A 10 9.21 -35.16 30.70
N LEU A 11 9.69 -35.86 29.68
CA LEU A 11 10.47 -35.27 28.59
C LEU A 11 9.60 -34.21 27.91
N MET A 12 9.79 -32.93 28.25
CA MET A 12 9.26 -31.81 27.45
C MET A 12 10.11 -31.73 26.19
N LEU A 13 9.55 -32.22 25.09
CA LEU A 13 10.09 -31.99 23.75
C LEU A 13 9.83 -30.52 23.41
N VAL A 14 10.83 -29.66 23.65
CA VAL A 14 10.81 -28.28 23.16
C VAL A 14 11.06 -28.34 21.66
N LEU A 15 10.00 -28.31 20.87
CA LEU A 15 10.08 -28.00 19.44
C LEU A 15 10.55 -26.55 19.31
N VAL A 16 11.87 -26.38 19.22
CA VAL A 16 12.48 -25.15 18.72
C VAL A 16 12.13 -25.09 17.24
N GLY A 17 11.02 -24.42 16.93
CA GLY A 17 10.66 -24.05 15.58
C GLY A 17 11.75 -23.16 15.02
N ILE A 18 12.61 -23.73 14.18
CA ILE A 18 13.53 -22.99 13.33
C ILE A 18 12.65 -22.21 12.36
N LEU A 19 12.31 -20.97 12.72
CA LEU A 19 11.85 -19.97 11.77
C LEU A 19 12.98 -19.81 10.77
N MET A 20 12.83 -20.44 9.61
CA MET A 20 13.67 -20.15 8.47
C MET A 20 13.47 -18.69 8.13
N SER A 21 14.38 -17.83 8.61
CA SER A 21 14.61 -16.51 8.06
C SER A 21 15.17 -16.70 6.66
N ALA A 22 14.29 -17.07 5.72
CA ALA A 22 14.58 -16.93 4.31
C ALA A 22 14.96 -15.46 4.14
N SER A 23 16.20 -15.21 3.73
CA SER A 23 16.65 -13.88 3.34
C SER A 23 15.73 -13.42 2.22
N VAL A 24 14.73 -12.61 2.56
CA VAL A 24 13.68 -12.15 1.65
C VAL A 24 14.35 -11.25 0.63
N GLY A 25 14.64 -11.79 -0.56
CA GLY A 25 15.07 -10.96 -1.69
C GLY A 25 13.96 -9.99 -2.10
N ALA A 26 14.31 -8.93 -2.85
CA ALA A 26 13.31 -8.11 -3.52
C ALA A 26 12.47 -9.00 -4.42
N GLN A 27 11.16 -8.82 -4.33
CA GLN A 27 10.22 -9.64 -5.07
C GLN A 27 10.15 -9.19 -6.53
N THR A 28 9.89 -10.16 -7.39
CA THR A 28 9.83 -10.05 -8.85
C THR A 28 8.41 -10.26 -9.34
N ALA A 29 8.13 -9.81 -10.57
CA ALA A 29 6.80 -9.98 -11.16
C ALA A 29 6.38 -11.46 -11.19
N GLY A 30 5.19 -11.76 -10.68
CA GLY A 30 4.64 -13.10 -10.51
C GLY A 30 4.81 -13.70 -9.10
N ASP A 31 5.67 -13.11 -8.25
CA ASP A 31 5.81 -13.57 -6.86
C ASP A 31 4.53 -13.32 -6.07
N ILE A 32 4.19 -14.25 -5.16
CA ILE A 32 3.13 -14.07 -4.18
C ILE A 32 3.73 -13.70 -2.84
N VAL A 33 3.29 -12.58 -2.28
CA VAL A 33 3.73 -12.08 -0.97
C VAL A 33 2.56 -11.96 0.00
N GLU A 34 2.88 -12.10 1.29
CA GLU A 34 1.94 -11.95 2.40
C GLU A 34 2.56 -11.07 3.48
N ASN A 35 1.74 -10.26 4.15
CA ASN A 35 2.08 -9.40 5.30
C ASN A 35 3.07 -8.25 5.05
N ARG A 36 4.04 -8.40 4.15
CA ARG A 36 5.04 -7.38 3.83
C ARG A 36 5.64 -7.54 2.44
N VAL A 37 6.15 -6.44 1.89
CA VAL A 37 6.96 -6.41 0.66
C VAL A 37 8.33 -5.81 0.97
N ALA A 38 9.39 -6.36 0.37
CA ALA A 38 10.76 -5.96 0.63
C ALA A 38 11.29 -5.04 -0.46
N PHE A 39 11.92 -3.96 -0.05
CA PHE A 39 12.66 -3.05 -0.92
C PHE A 39 14.14 -3.31 -0.73
N ASN A 40 14.87 -3.58 -1.81
CA ASN A 40 16.31 -3.78 -1.75
C ASN A 40 17.10 -2.48 -1.88
N THR A 41 18.36 -2.51 -1.44
CA THR A 41 19.34 -1.45 -1.69
C THR A 41 19.60 -1.28 -3.20
N PRO A 42 20.18 -0.15 -3.65
CA PRO A 42 20.47 0.10 -5.06
C PRO A 42 21.31 -1.02 -5.71
N SER A 43 22.21 -1.63 -4.95
CA SER A 43 23.05 -2.74 -5.41
C SER A 43 22.34 -4.10 -5.46
N ASN A 44 21.08 -4.18 -5.02
CA ASN A 44 20.30 -5.42 -4.88
C ASN A 44 20.91 -6.46 -3.93
N LYS A 45 21.90 -6.09 -3.10
CA LYS A 45 22.64 -7.05 -2.25
C LYS A 45 21.96 -7.36 -0.92
N SER A 46 21.04 -6.51 -0.47
CA SER A 46 20.36 -6.66 0.82
C SER A 46 19.02 -5.95 0.83
N VAL A 47 18.14 -6.37 1.74
CA VAL A 47 16.93 -5.64 2.08
C VAL A 47 17.30 -4.29 2.68
N PHE A 48 16.66 -3.24 2.18
CA PHE A 48 16.77 -1.86 2.64
C PHE A 48 15.65 -1.50 3.61
N ALA A 49 14.42 -1.92 3.30
CA ALA A 49 13.25 -1.72 4.14
C ALA A 49 12.15 -2.73 3.77
N GLU A 50 11.19 -2.90 4.66
CA GLU A 50 9.97 -3.67 4.40
C GLU A 50 8.76 -2.78 4.65
N VAL A 51 7.76 -2.87 3.77
CA VAL A 51 6.49 -2.15 3.91
C VAL A 51 5.40 -3.18 4.24
N PRO A 52 4.64 -2.99 5.34
CA PRO A 52 3.59 -3.91 5.71
C PRO A 52 2.44 -3.87 4.70
N LEU A 53 1.82 -5.01 4.45
CA LEU A 53 0.69 -5.18 3.55
C LEU A 53 -0.58 -5.49 4.35
N PRO A 54 -1.77 -5.12 3.83
CA PRO A 54 -3.03 -5.64 4.36
C PRO A 54 -3.05 -7.17 4.28
N PRO A 55 -3.81 -7.85 5.16
CA PRO A 55 -3.91 -9.30 5.15
C PRO A 55 -4.34 -9.86 3.79
N GLY A 56 -3.81 -11.04 3.47
CA GLY A 56 -4.12 -11.77 2.25
C GLY A 56 -2.89 -11.96 1.35
N LYS A 57 -3.12 -12.63 0.23
CA LYS A 57 -2.11 -12.91 -0.80
C LYS A 57 -2.09 -11.77 -1.81
N TRP A 58 -0.90 -11.29 -2.09
CA TRP A 58 -0.66 -10.22 -3.05
C TRP A 58 0.28 -10.72 -4.14
N GLU A 59 -0.16 -10.65 -5.39
CA GLU A 59 0.69 -10.93 -6.53
C GLU A 59 1.46 -9.67 -6.91
N VAL A 60 2.78 -9.79 -7.01
CA VAL A 60 3.64 -8.73 -7.55
C VAL A 60 3.39 -8.64 -9.05
N LEU A 61 2.74 -7.57 -9.50
CA LEU A 61 2.55 -7.32 -10.93
C LEU A 61 3.83 -6.81 -11.57
N ARG A 62 4.54 -5.92 -10.86
CA ARG A 62 5.71 -5.25 -11.39
C ARG A 62 6.57 -4.69 -10.27
N THR A 63 7.87 -4.71 -10.52
CA THR A 63 8.89 -4.03 -9.72
C THR A 63 9.69 -3.13 -10.67
N SER A 64 9.91 -1.87 -10.30
CA SER A 64 10.66 -0.94 -11.13
C SER A 64 11.61 -0.06 -10.35
N VAL A 65 12.65 0.39 -11.04
CA VAL A 65 13.66 1.32 -10.53
C VAL A 65 13.64 2.53 -11.44
N PHE A 66 13.57 3.73 -10.86
CA PHE A 66 13.69 4.95 -11.65
C PHE A 66 14.49 6.02 -10.90
N PRO A 67 15.28 6.82 -11.63
CA PRO A 67 15.96 7.95 -11.05
C PRO A 67 14.95 9.06 -10.72
N GLY A 68 15.13 9.70 -9.57
CA GLY A 68 14.47 10.97 -9.27
C GLY A 68 14.90 12.06 -10.24
N LYS A 69 14.01 13.01 -10.53
CA LYS A 69 14.34 14.20 -11.34
C LYS A 69 15.06 15.23 -10.45
N GLY A 70 16.34 15.52 -10.70
CA GLY A 70 17.09 16.55 -9.96
C GLY A 70 18.62 16.37 -9.94
N TYR A 71 19.32 17.27 -9.24
CA TYR A 71 20.80 17.36 -9.19
C TYR A 71 21.50 16.26 -8.38
N ALA A 72 20.79 15.59 -7.47
CA ALA A 72 21.30 14.44 -6.74
C ALA A 72 20.63 13.18 -7.29
N ALA A 73 21.42 12.19 -7.73
CA ALA A 73 20.90 10.90 -8.17
C ALA A 73 20.13 10.26 -7.00
N VAL A 74 18.80 10.35 -7.02
CA VAL A 74 17.90 9.66 -6.11
C VAL A 74 17.42 8.41 -6.82
N GLU A 75 17.44 7.26 -6.16
CA GLU A 75 16.88 6.03 -6.70
C GLU A 75 15.57 5.75 -5.98
N PHE A 76 14.50 5.72 -6.75
CA PHE A 76 13.21 5.24 -6.29
C PHE A 76 13.00 3.82 -6.78
N ARG A 77 12.33 3.06 -5.94
CA ARG A 77 11.80 1.75 -6.27
C ARG A 77 10.32 1.76 -6.08
N ASP A 78 9.65 1.06 -6.97
CA ASP A 78 8.22 1.02 -7.03
C ASP A 78 7.76 -0.41 -7.25
N VAL A 79 6.82 -0.85 -6.44
CA VAL A 79 6.24 -2.19 -6.47
C VAL A 79 4.74 -2.05 -6.64
N GLN A 80 4.22 -2.63 -7.70
CA GLN A 80 2.79 -2.79 -7.93
C GLN A 80 2.35 -4.19 -7.54
N LEU A 81 1.33 -4.27 -6.70
CA LEU A 81 0.78 -5.51 -6.16
C LEU A 81 -0.72 -5.57 -6.46
N ALA A 82 -1.23 -6.75 -6.80
CA ALA A 82 -2.65 -7.01 -6.94
C ALA A 82 -3.13 -8.05 -5.92
N GLN A 83 -4.28 -7.78 -5.32
CA GLN A 83 -5.06 -8.77 -4.59
C GLN A 83 -6.26 -9.15 -5.44
N LEU A 84 -6.43 -10.45 -5.68
CA LEU A 84 -7.50 -11.01 -6.50
C LEU A 84 -8.50 -11.77 -5.65
N ASP A 85 -9.77 -11.75 -6.08
CA ASP A 85 -10.81 -12.68 -5.66
C ASP A 85 -11.30 -13.45 -6.89
N GLY A 86 -10.83 -14.69 -7.04
CA GLY A 86 -10.91 -15.40 -8.33
C GLY A 86 -10.18 -14.62 -9.42
N ASN A 87 -10.89 -14.25 -10.49
CA ASN A 87 -10.37 -13.43 -11.57
C ASN A 87 -10.73 -11.94 -11.41
N GLN A 88 -11.41 -11.54 -10.34
CA GLN A 88 -11.77 -10.14 -10.11
C GLN A 88 -10.67 -9.45 -9.29
N LEU A 89 -10.27 -8.26 -9.72
CA LEU A 89 -9.35 -7.41 -8.99
C LEU A 89 -10.06 -6.83 -7.76
N LYS A 90 -9.58 -7.21 -6.56
CA LYS A 90 -10.13 -6.75 -5.28
C LYS A 90 -9.47 -5.47 -4.80
N SER A 91 -8.14 -5.40 -4.91
CA SER A 91 -7.36 -4.23 -4.52
C SER A 91 -6.03 -4.20 -5.24
N VAL A 92 -5.49 -3.00 -5.43
CA VAL A 92 -4.12 -2.79 -5.92
C VAL A 92 -3.37 -1.92 -4.93
N LEU A 93 -2.08 -2.22 -4.75
CA LEU A 93 -1.15 -1.39 -4.02
C LEU A 93 -0.01 -0.94 -4.93
N ASP A 94 0.18 0.37 -5.04
CA ASP A 94 1.38 0.98 -5.62
C ASP A 94 2.22 1.54 -4.48
N ILE A 95 3.42 0.99 -4.28
CA ILE A 95 4.31 1.37 -3.19
C ILE A 95 5.61 1.90 -3.79
N THR A 96 5.84 3.20 -3.66
CA THR A 96 7.08 3.86 -4.08
C THR A 96 7.90 4.26 -2.86
N MET A 97 9.17 3.89 -2.86
CA MET A 97 10.12 4.22 -1.80
C MET A 97 11.44 4.71 -2.37
N LYS A 98 12.06 5.71 -1.73
CA LYS A 98 13.45 6.05 -2.00
C LYS A 98 14.39 5.07 -1.31
N VAL A 99 15.31 4.46 -2.07
CA VAL A 99 16.19 3.39 -1.58
C VAL A 99 17.67 3.75 -1.46
N ASN A 100 18.06 5.00 -1.74
CA ASN A 100 19.44 5.46 -1.60
C ASN A 100 19.61 6.53 -0.49
N GLY A 101 20.84 7.03 -0.30
CA GLY A 101 21.31 7.77 0.88
C GLY A 101 20.57 9.07 1.27
N ILE A 102 21.06 9.76 2.30
CA ILE A 102 20.47 10.97 2.94
C ILE A 102 20.62 12.22 2.06
N ASN A 103 20.22 12.16 0.80
CA ASN A 103 20.05 13.35 -0.04
C ASN A 103 18.65 13.91 0.17
N ASN A 104 18.51 15.17 0.57
CA ASN A 104 17.20 15.78 0.76
C ASN A 104 16.44 15.79 -0.57
N VAL A 105 15.29 15.11 -0.59
CA VAL A 105 14.35 15.24 -1.70
C VAL A 105 13.45 16.42 -1.36
N GLU A 106 13.70 17.56 -1.99
CA GLU A 106 12.82 18.71 -1.88
C GLU A 106 11.66 18.55 -2.86
N TYR A 107 10.49 18.18 -2.35
CA TYR A 107 9.25 18.31 -3.09
C TYR A 107 8.66 19.70 -2.83
N LYS A 108 8.52 20.49 -3.90
CA LYS A 108 7.87 21.82 -3.85
C LYS A 108 6.34 21.75 -3.92
N TRP A 109 5.79 20.55 -4.05
CA TRP A 109 4.36 20.32 -4.16
C TRP A 109 3.77 19.97 -2.80
N ASP A 110 2.57 20.48 -2.54
CA ASP A 110 1.78 20.16 -1.35
C ASP A 110 0.99 18.87 -1.62
N LEU A 111 1.38 17.79 -0.96
CA LEU A 111 0.82 16.46 -1.18
C LEU A 111 -0.67 16.37 -0.83
N CYS A 112 -1.15 17.22 0.07
CA CYS A 112 -2.53 17.22 0.54
C CYS A 112 -3.46 18.16 -0.24
N LYS A 113 -3.03 18.65 -1.42
CA LYS A 113 -3.81 19.59 -2.25
C LYS A 113 -4.39 18.98 -3.54
N THR A 114 -4.23 17.69 -3.79
CA THR A 114 -4.82 17.06 -4.98
C THR A 114 -6.35 17.05 -4.91
N THR A 115 -7.00 17.41 -6.02
CA THR A 115 -8.47 17.42 -6.17
C THR A 115 -8.92 16.47 -7.29
N PRO A 116 -10.11 15.86 -7.21
CA PRO A 116 -11.07 15.93 -6.09
C PRO A 116 -10.59 15.13 -4.87
N ILE A 117 -11.06 15.50 -3.67
CA ILE A 117 -10.69 14.84 -2.40
C ILE A 117 -11.93 14.63 -1.54
N LEU A 118 -12.10 13.43 -1.00
CA LEU A 118 -13.23 13.07 -0.14
C LEU A 118 -12.89 13.33 1.34
N ALA A 119 -11.69 12.93 1.74
CA ALA A 119 -11.17 13.13 3.09
C ALA A 119 -9.65 13.25 3.05
N LYS A 120 -9.09 13.98 4.01
CA LYS A 120 -7.64 14.10 4.19
C LYS A 120 -7.23 14.42 5.62
N ASP A 121 -6.00 14.07 5.93
CA ASP A 121 -5.29 14.45 7.15
C ASP A 121 -3.83 14.77 6.77
N ASP A 122 -3.39 15.99 7.07
CA ASP A 122 -2.01 16.45 6.84
C ASP A 122 -1.11 16.30 8.07
N PHE A 123 -1.67 15.79 9.17
CA PHE A 123 -1.00 15.59 10.45
C PHE A 123 -0.29 16.84 10.97
N GLY A 124 -0.78 18.04 10.61
CA GLY A 124 -0.17 19.32 10.96
C GLY A 124 1.20 19.56 10.32
N THR A 125 1.56 18.79 9.29
CA THR A 125 2.83 18.93 8.58
C THR A 125 2.77 20.00 7.50
N SER A 126 3.88 20.69 7.26
CA SER A 126 3.98 21.74 6.23
C SER A 126 5.40 21.80 5.68
N LEU A 127 5.54 22.31 4.44
CA LEU A 127 6.79 22.64 3.71
C LEU A 127 8.05 21.82 4.06
N TYR A 128 8.61 21.12 3.06
CA TYR A 128 9.85 20.31 3.13
C TYR A 128 9.79 19.06 4.02
N LYS A 129 8.83 18.96 4.93
CA LYS A 129 8.47 17.75 5.66
C LYS A 129 6.96 17.60 5.62
N GLN A 130 6.47 16.70 4.78
CA GLN A 130 5.04 16.50 4.62
C GLN A 130 4.69 15.06 4.88
N LYS A 131 3.54 14.87 5.52
CA LYS A 131 2.86 13.60 5.74
C LYS A 131 1.41 13.84 5.37
N CYS A 132 0.88 13.02 4.48
CA CYS A 132 -0.49 13.13 4.03
C CYS A 132 -1.16 11.76 4.04
N LEU A 133 -2.40 11.72 4.50
CA LEU A 133 -3.35 10.67 4.17
C LEU A 133 -4.48 11.31 3.38
N SER A 134 -4.84 10.76 2.22
CA SER A 134 -5.96 11.25 1.43
C SER A 134 -6.79 10.10 0.88
N LEU A 135 -8.09 10.35 0.74
CA LEU A 135 -9.04 9.47 0.05
C LEU A 135 -9.67 10.24 -1.11
N ARG A 136 -9.61 9.68 -2.32
CA ARG A 136 -10.22 10.30 -3.50
C ARG A 136 -10.74 9.30 -4.52
N PRO A 137 -11.78 9.65 -5.29
CA PRO A 137 -12.17 8.88 -6.46
C PRO A 137 -11.14 9.11 -7.58
N VAL A 138 -10.79 8.05 -8.29
CA VAL A 138 -9.83 8.09 -9.39
C VAL A 138 -10.29 7.24 -10.55
N TRP A 139 -9.86 7.63 -11.76
CA TRP A 139 -9.80 6.69 -12.86
C TRP A 139 -8.66 5.71 -12.60
N PHE A 140 -8.98 4.43 -12.50
CA PHE A 140 -7.99 3.40 -12.18
C PHE A 140 -7.08 3.19 -13.40
N TRP A 141 -5.83 3.67 -13.30
CA TRP A 141 -4.78 3.52 -14.32
C TRP A 141 -5.14 3.93 -15.76
N GLN A 142 -6.24 4.66 -15.98
CA GLN A 142 -6.64 5.12 -17.31
C GLN A 142 -5.87 6.36 -17.81
N GLN A 143 -4.87 6.81 -17.05
CA GLN A 143 -3.98 7.86 -17.54
C GLN A 143 -3.14 7.32 -18.71
N ASP A 144 -2.89 8.15 -19.73
CA ASP A 144 -2.05 7.83 -20.89
C ASP A 144 -0.55 7.79 -20.52
N HIS A 145 -0.22 6.94 -19.56
CA HIS A 145 1.15 6.69 -19.12
C HIS A 145 1.54 5.26 -19.49
N LYS A 146 2.74 5.10 -20.06
CA LYS A 146 3.26 3.81 -20.55
C LYS A 146 3.13 2.69 -19.52
N VAL A 147 3.48 2.95 -18.27
CA VAL A 147 3.42 1.97 -17.17
C VAL A 147 1.99 1.49 -16.93
N SER A 148 1.02 2.40 -16.90
CA SER A 148 -0.38 2.04 -16.68
C SER A 148 -0.92 1.17 -17.81
N LYS A 149 -0.57 1.47 -19.07
CA LYS A 149 -0.92 0.65 -20.23
C LYS A 149 -0.32 -0.75 -20.16
N GLU A 150 0.94 -0.87 -19.74
CA GLU A 150 1.61 -2.17 -19.58
C GLU A 150 0.93 -3.02 -18.51
N LEU A 151 0.54 -2.43 -17.39
CA LEU A 151 -0.16 -3.14 -16.31
C LEU A 151 -1.58 -3.55 -16.72
N LEU A 152 -2.33 -2.67 -17.40
CA LEU A 152 -3.65 -3.01 -17.94
C LEU A 152 -3.55 -4.15 -18.98
N ALA A 153 -2.55 -4.13 -19.85
CA ALA A 153 -2.30 -5.22 -20.80
C ALA A 153 -1.95 -6.53 -20.08
N LEU A 154 -1.12 -6.49 -19.04
CA LEU A 154 -0.79 -7.66 -18.22
C LEU A 154 -2.02 -8.25 -17.53
N MET A 155 -2.90 -7.42 -16.98
CA MET A 155 -4.15 -7.89 -16.38
C MET A 155 -5.06 -8.53 -17.44
N ALA A 156 -5.15 -7.94 -18.63
CA ALA A 156 -5.92 -8.49 -19.74
C ALA A 156 -5.39 -9.87 -20.18
N THR A 157 -4.07 -10.07 -20.29
CA THR A 157 -3.52 -11.40 -20.65
C THR A 157 -3.79 -12.46 -19.60
N LYS A 158 -3.91 -12.07 -18.33
CA LYS A 158 -4.27 -12.94 -17.21
C LYS A 158 -5.78 -13.10 -17.01
N SER A 159 -6.61 -12.51 -17.87
CA SER A 159 -8.07 -12.47 -17.73
C SER A 159 -8.53 -11.91 -16.37
N ILE A 160 -7.76 -10.97 -15.81
CA ILE A 160 -8.12 -10.27 -14.58
C ILE A 160 -9.13 -9.18 -14.93
N GLN A 161 -10.32 -9.27 -14.35
CA GLN A 161 -11.38 -8.29 -14.45
C GLN A 161 -11.12 -7.15 -13.46
N HIS A 162 -11.35 -5.91 -13.87
CA HIS A 162 -11.20 -4.75 -13.02
C HIS A 162 -12.21 -3.68 -13.40
N ASP A 163 -12.56 -2.82 -12.45
CA ASP A 163 -13.35 -1.63 -12.77
C ASP A 163 -12.43 -0.53 -13.29
N ASP A 164 -13.03 0.39 -14.04
CA ASP A 164 -12.34 1.56 -14.58
C ASP A 164 -12.11 2.68 -13.55
N LYS A 165 -12.73 2.57 -12.37
CA LYS A 165 -12.65 3.56 -11.30
C LYS A 165 -12.49 2.88 -9.97
N ALA A 166 -11.76 3.56 -9.10
CA ALA A 166 -11.53 3.11 -7.74
C ALA A 166 -11.65 4.28 -6.76
N LEU A 167 -11.78 3.96 -5.49
CA LEU A 167 -11.35 4.84 -4.42
C LEU A 167 -9.87 4.59 -4.15
N MET A 168 -9.08 5.65 -4.19
CA MET A 168 -7.66 5.58 -3.86
C MET A 168 -7.41 6.18 -2.48
N LEU A 169 -6.94 5.34 -1.57
CA LEU A 169 -6.40 5.72 -0.28
C LEU A 169 -4.89 5.89 -0.42
N GLU A 170 -4.41 7.12 -0.33
CA GLU A 170 -3.00 7.47 -0.54
C GLU A 170 -2.38 7.97 0.76
N TYR A 171 -1.38 7.24 1.25
CA TYR A 171 -0.44 7.71 2.26
C TYR A 171 0.83 8.18 1.57
N GLU A 172 1.31 9.37 1.86
CA GLU A 172 2.58 9.86 1.36
C GLU A 172 3.33 10.64 2.44
N ARG A 173 4.63 10.37 2.56
CA ARG A 173 5.51 11.05 3.51
C ARG A 173 6.90 11.27 2.93
N TYR A 174 7.44 12.47 3.13
CA TYR A 174 8.82 12.79 2.78
C TYR A 174 9.46 13.84 3.69
N GLY A 175 10.78 13.99 3.56
CA GLY A 175 11.53 15.14 4.09
C GLY A 175 12.35 14.86 5.33
N ASP A 176 11.91 13.95 6.21
CA ASP A 176 12.72 13.55 7.37
C ASP A 176 13.93 12.74 6.89
N MET A 177 15.14 13.27 7.10
CA MET A 177 16.41 12.63 6.70
C MET A 177 16.46 12.28 5.20
N GLY A 178 15.73 13.03 4.38
CA GLY A 178 15.62 12.77 2.95
C GLY A 178 14.89 11.46 2.59
N TYR A 179 14.10 10.88 3.49
CA TYR A 179 13.32 9.67 3.21
C TYR A 179 12.06 10.01 2.40
N TYR A 180 11.55 9.02 1.67
CA TYR A 180 10.32 9.10 0.90
C TYR A 180 9.60 7.75 0.92
N LEU A 181 8.31 7.78 1.22
CA LEU A 181 7.39 6.64 1.07
C LEU A 181 6.05 7.17 0.53
N GLN A 182 5.56 6.53 -0.52
CA GLN A 182 4.20 6.68 -1.02
C GLN A 182 3.56 5.29 -1.11
N VAL A 183 2.35 5.17 -0.60
CA VAL A 183 1.52 3.97 -0.66
C VAL A 183 0.16 4.40 -1.19
N ARG A 184 -0.21 3.93 -2.38
CA ARG A 184 -1.54 4.12 -2.96
C ARG A 184 -2.26 2.79 -2.95
N GLN A 185 -3.35 2.72 -2.21
CA GLN A 185 -4.24 1.57 -2.24
C GLN A 185 -5.48 1.91 -3.06
N TYR A 186 -5.68 1.20 -4.16
CA TYR A 186 -6.90 1.25 -4.96
C TYR A 186 -7.87 0.18 -4.45
N LEU A 187 -9.10 0.60 -4.18
CA LEU A 187 -10.19 -0.24 -3.73
C LEU A 187 -11.39 -0.03 -4.64
N PHE A 188 -11.96 -1.13 -5.11
CA PHE A 188 -13.07 -1.15 -6.05
C PHE A 188 -14.38 -1.32 -5.28
N PRO A 189 -15.26 -0.32 -5.24
CA PRO A 189 -16.46 -0.36 -4.41
C PRO A 189 -17.38 -1.57 -4.68
N GLU A 190 -17.44 -2.05 -5.93
CA GLU A 190 -18.27 -3.22 -6.30
C GLU A 190 -17.87 -4.49 -5.56
N THR A 191 -16.57 -4.64 -5.24
CA THR A 191 -16.05 -5.78 -4.47
C THR A 191 -16.52 -5.79 -3.02
N TYR A 192 -17.14 -4.69 -2.57
CA TYR A 192 -17.75 -4.53 -1.25
C TYR A 192 -19.28 -4.35 -1.35
N GLY A 193 -19.90 -4.68 -2.49
CA GLY A 193 -21.35 -4.59 -2.70
C GLY A 193 -21.86 -3.16 -2.93
N MET A 194 -20.97 -2.21 -3.23
CA MET A 194 -21.33 -0.81 -3.50
C MET A 194 -21.34 -0.53 -5.00
N ASP A 195 -22.29 0.28 -5.47
CA ASP A 195 -22.42 0.63 -6.88
C ASP A 195 -21.22 1.48 -7.40
N ASN A 196 -20.70 1.16 -8.59
CA ASN A 196 -19.61 1.89 -9.26
C ASN A 196 -19.89 2.10 -10.77
N PRO A 197 -21.05 2.69 -11.11
CA PRO A 197 -21.64 2.66 -12.43
C PRO A 197 -20.76 3.41 -13.44
N ALA A 198 -20.62 2.91 -14.68
CA ALA A 198 -19.88 3.57 -15.75
C ALA A 198 -20.24 5.07 -15.88
N ILE A 199 -19.22 5.93 -15.99
CA ILE A 199 -19.40 7.38 -16.14
C ILE A 199 -18.51 7.87 -17.28
N THR A 200 -18.82 9.04 -17.84
CA THR A 200 -17.97 9.70 -18.85
C THR A 200 -17.00 10.70 -18.21
N GLU A 201 -17.47 11.43 -17.19
CA GLU A 201 -16.67 12.43 -16.49
C GLU A 201 -16.59 12.10 -14.99
N MET A 202 -15.43 12.32 -14.37
CA MET A 202 -15.23 12.02 -12.93
C MET A 202 -16.17 12.82 -12.02
N LYS A 203 -16.56 14.03 -12.43
CA LYS A 203 -17.55 14.86 -11.70
C LYS A 203 -18.92 14.20 -11.59
N ASP A 204 -19.21 13.23 -12.47
CA ASP A 204 -20.46 12.48 -12.52
C ASP A 204 -20.43 11.20 -11.69
N SER A 205 -19.26 10.84 -11.16
CA SER A 205 -19.10 9.70 -10.27
C SER A 205 -20.00 9.83 -9.04
N PRO A 206 -20.72 8.78 -8.62
CA PRO A 206 -21.40 8.78 -7.31
C PRO A 206 -20.41 8.92 -6.14
N TRP A 207 -19.14 8.63 -6.39
CA TRP A 207 -18.04 8.77 -5.44
C TRP A 207 -17.36 10.15 -5.48
N HIS A 208 -17.87 11.10 -6.27
CA HIS A 208 -17.35 12.47 -6.32
C HIS A 208 -17.76 13.26 -5.06
N PRO A 209 -16.92 14.17 -4.51
CA PRO A 209 -17.24 14.91 -3.29
C PRO A 209 -18.55 15.69 -3.33
N THR A 210 -18.96 16.17 -4.50
CA THR A 210 -20.22 16.92 -4.67
C THR A 210 -21.47 16.02 -4.75
N ARG A 211 -21.31 14.70 -4.74
CA ARG A 211 -22.38 13.71 -4.97
C ARG A 211 -22.46 12.64 -3.89
N ILE A 212 -21.35 12.35 -3.20
CA ILE A 212 -21.28 11.25 -2.23
C ILE A 212 -22.26 11.40 -1.07
N ASP A 213 -22.55 12.64 -0.65
CA ASP A 213 -23.45 12.91 0.47
C ASP A 213 -24.94 12.64 0.15
N ALA A 214 -25.28 12.38 -1.13
CA ALA A 214 -26.64 12.00 -1.53
C ALA A 214 -27.00 10.55 -1.15
N ASP A 215 -26.02 9.71 -0.83
CA ASP A 215 -26.21 8.32 -0.44
C ASP A 215 -25.47 8.03 0.89
N PRO A 216 -26.20 7.89 2.02
CA PRO A 216 -25.59 7.64 3.32
C PRO A 216 -24.72 6.38 3.38
N ALA A 217 -25.04 5.34 2.60
CA ALA A 217 -24.25 4.11 2.59
C ALA A 217 -22.88 4.36 1.93
N ARG A 218 -22.83 5.11 0.82
CA ARG A 218 -21.56 5.50 0.17
C ARG A 218 -20.72 6.38 1.08
N ARG A 219 -21.36 7.33 1.76
CA ARG A 219 -20.67 8.19 2.71
C ARG A 219 -20.05 7.36 3.85
N ASN A 220 -20.84 6.49 4.47
CA ASN A 220 -20.36 5.59 5.53
C ASN A 220 -19.22 4.69 5.07
N PHE A 221 -19.29 4.16 3.84
CA PHE A 221 -18.21 3.37 3.25
C PHE A 221 -16.91 4.18 3.12
N ALA A 222 -16.98 5.39 2.56
CA ALA A 222 -15.81 6.26 2.41
C ALA A 222 -15.23 6.71 3.76
N ASP A 223 -16.07 7.04 4.73
CA ASP A 223 -15.63 7.41 6.08
C ASP A 223 -14.97 6.21 6.80
N ALA A 224 -15.53 5.00 6.66
CA ALA A 224 -14.93 3.78 7.20
C ALA A 224 -13.56 3.48 6.55
N LEU A 225 -13.46 3.66 5.23
CA LEU A 225 -12.21 3.50 4.49
C LEU A 225 -11.15 4.52 4.93
N PHE A 226 -11.54 5.79 5.10
CA PHE A 226 -10.60 6.81 5.58
C PHE A 226 -10.16 6.53 7.03
N LYS A 227 -11.07 6.09 7.90
CA LYS A 227 -10.75 5.65 9.26
C LYS A 227 -9.80 4.45 9.28
N TYR A 228 -9.98 3.51 8.36
CA TYR A 228 -9.01 2.43 8.16
C TYR A 228 -7.63 2.98 7.78
N GLY A 229 -7.55 3.93 6.84
CA GLY A 229 -6.31 4.62 6.50
C GLY A 229 -5.62 5.30 7.68
N LEU A 230 -6.39 5.96 8.54
CA LEU A 230 -5.87 6.54 9.78
C LEU A 230 -5.29 5.46 10.70
N SER A 231 -5.95 4.30 10.80
CA SER A 231 -5.51 3.19 11.65
C SER A 231 -4.21 2.52 11.20
N ILE A 232 -3.93 2.49 9.90
CA ILE A 232 -2.72 1.85 9.33
C ILE A 232 -1.53 2.81 9.20
N THR A 233 -1.79 4.11 9.25
CA THR A 233 -0.79 5.17 9.14
C THR A 233 0.41 4.99 10.11
N PRO A 234 0.23 4.62 11.39
CA PRO A 234 1.36 4.39 12.30
C PRO A 234 2.32 3.27 11.84
N SER A 235 1.80 2.26 11.14
CA SER A 235 2.62 1.19 10.56
C SER A 235 3.41 1.69 9.35
N TYR A 236 2.79 2.47 8.47
CA TYR A 236 3.52 3.10 7.35
C TYR A 236 4.55 4.13 7.82
N ASP A 237 4.29 4.86 8.90
CA ASP A 237 5.28 5.74 9.54
C ASP A 237 6.51 4.96 10.02
N LYS A 238 6.32 3.76 10.59
CA LYS A 238 7.45 2.91 10.97
C LYS A 238 8.23 2.43 9.74
N ALA A 239 7.55 1.99 8.69
CA ALA A 239 8.17 1.57 7.43
C ALA A 239 8.94 2.72 6.75
N TYR A 240 8.42 3.94 6.79
CA TYR A 240 9.08 5.15 6.32
C TYR A 240 10.42 5.39 7.03
N PHE A 241 10.45 5.19 8.35
CA PHE A 241 11.69 5.23 9.14
C PHE A 241 12.51 3.93 9.09
N ARG A 242 12.14 2.99 8.22
CA ARG A 242 12.81 1.69 8.01
C ARG A 242 12.85 0.84 9.28
N ARG A 243 11.81 0.94 10.10
CA ARG A 243 11.62 0.18 11.32
C ARG A 243 10.65 -0.95 11.08
N GLU A 244 10.78 -2.02 11.87
CA GLU A 244 9.79 -3.08 11.88
C GLU A 244 8.40 -2.52 12.17
N SER A 245 7.46 -2.84 11.28
CA SER A 245 6.09 -2.36 11.33
C SER A 245 5.18 -3.51 11.73
N PRO A 246 4.18 -3.28 12.61
CA PRO A 246 3.22 -4.33 12.93
C PRO A 246 2.38 -4.67 11.69
N PRO A 247 1.79 -5.89 11.63
CA PRO A 247 0.86 -6.26 10.58
C PRO A 247 -0.29 -5.25 10.48
N LEU A 248 -0.77 -5.02 9.26
CA LEU A 248 -1.95 -4.18 9.05
C LEU A 248 -3.22 -4.97 9.40
N PRO A 249 -4.26 -4.32 9.95
CA PRO A 249 -5.58 -4.93 10.05
C PRO A 249 -6.17 -5.14 8.65
N ALA A 250 -7.16 -6.04 8.54
CA ALA A 250 -8.01 -6.09 7.36
C ALA A 250 -8.95 -4.88 7.33
N PHE A 251 -9.20 -4.34 6.14
CA PHE A 251 -10.33 -3.44 5.98
C PHE A 251 -11.64 -4.24 6.07
N VAL A 252 -12.55 -3.76 6.92
CA VAL A 252 -13.88 -4.33 7.09
C VAL A 252 -14.87 -3.25 6.67
N ALA A 253 -15.59 -3.50 5.57
CA ALA A 253 -16.65 -2.61 5.13
C ALA A 253 -17.81 -2.62 6.16
N PRO A 254 -18.46 -1.47 6.38
CA PRO A 254 -19.60 -1.35 7.31
C PRO A 254 -20.85 -2.08 6.82
#